data_AF-Q47GH0-F1
#
_entry.id   AF-Q47GH0-F1
#
_cell.length_a   1.000
_cell.length_b   1.000
_cell.length_c   1.000
_cell.angle_alpha   90.00
_cell.angle_beta   90.00
_cell.angle_gamma   90.00
#
_symmetry.space_group_name_H-M   'P 1'
#
loop_
_entity.id
_entity.type
_entity.pdbx_description
1 polymer ?
#
loop_
_entity_poly.entity_id
_entity_poly.type
_entity_poly.pdbx_seq_one_letter_code
_entity_poly.pdbx_strand_id
1 'polypeptide(L)'
;MSNRSWIDEHSKGWPKWSDVYELWEKANVPEVKEVPFQLGEHYPSLPWVELSSGRQVDQGARPTDDTAYHLIRHLKGKHNELKTAYKLFAYCRSQYLSGFSSYVLAPAMERHGENLQGWWHSNARNVLPWHGNDRSRFDSDKRTQEQRTHWRELVQDAAKAWQQIVEHWGIVQTPDLMGRDSPEYKAYEAHCRAAQVERERKEYERLKEKFGQ
;
A
#
# COMPACT_ATOMS: atom_id res chain seq x y z
N MET A 1 21.03 18.58 19.85
CA MET A 1 22.29 18.14 19.19
C MET A 1 21.93 17.71 17.78
N SER A 2 22.64 18.21 16.78
CA SER A 2 22.19 18.24 15.37
C SER A 2 22.18 16.85 14.74
N ASN A 3 21.00 16.34 14.40
CA ASN A 3 20.78 15.08 13.66
C ASN A 3 21.44 15.09 12.25
N ARG A 4 21.86 16.27 11.75
CA ARG A 4 22.47 16.42 10.42
C ARG A 4 23.88 15.84 10.34
N SER A 5 24.73 15.98 11.35
CA SER A 5 26.12 15.51 11.23
C SER A 5 26.23 13.98 11.21
N TRP A 6 25.30 13.28 11.88
CA TRP A 6 25.22 11.82 11.86
C TRP A 6 24.76 11.29 10.50
N ILE A 7 23.75 11.94 9.89
CA ILE A 7 23.26 11.60 8.56
C ILE A 7 24.35 11.85 7.50
N ASP A 8 25.11 12.93 7.59
CA ASP A 8 26.15 13.27 6.61
C ASP A 8 27.36 12.31 6.64
N GLU A 9 27.76 11.79 7.81
CA GLU A 9 28.84 10.80 7.89
C GLU A 9 28.39 9.40 7.45
N HIS A 10 27.14 9.02 7.73
CA HIS A 10 26.61 7.69 7.40
C HIS A 10 25.94 7.60 6.01
N SER A 11 25.68 8.74 5.36
CA SER A 11 25.21 8.81 3.97
C SER A 11 26.33 8.60 2.93
N LYS A 12 27.60 8.67 3.34
CA LYS A 12 28.74 8.44 2.44
C LYS A 12 28.65 7.07 1.76
N GLY A 13 28.65 7.09 0.42
CA GLY A 13 28.59 5.90 -0.42
C GLY A 13 27.18 5.46 -0.83
N TRP A 14 26.12 6.08 -0.32
CA TRP A 14 24.75 5.87 -0.82
C TRP A 14 24.50 6.68 -2.11
N PRO A 15 23.59 6.22 -3.00
CA PRO A 15 23.28 6.96 -4.21
C PRO A 15 22.52 8.25 -3.92
N LYS A 16 22.60 9.20 -4.85
CA LYS A 16 21.73 10.37 -4.82
C LYS A 16 20.31 9.96 -5.20
N TRP A 17 19.32 10.60 -4.58
CA TRP A 17 17.91 10.39 -4.92
C TRP A 17 17.61 10.60 -6.41
N SER A 18 18.25 11.60 -7.04
CA SER A 18 18.09 11.85 -8.49
C SER A 18 18.43 10.63 -9.35
N ASP A 19 19.51 9.92 -9.00
CA ASP A 19 20.00 8.77 -9.77
C ASP A 19 19.05 7.57 -9.57
N VAL A 20 18.49 7.43 -8.37
CA VAL A 20 17.47 6.43 -8.03
C VAL A 20 16.16 6.69 -8.77
N TYR A 21 15.68 7.94 -8.74
CA TYR A 21 14.44 8.34 -9.39
C TYR A 21 14.54 8.19 -10.91
N GLU A 22 15.64 8.62 -11.53
CA GLU A 22 15.85 8.45 -12.97
C GLU A 22 15.86 6.97 -13.39
N LEU A 23 16.49 6.10 -12.58
CA LEU A 23 16.50 4.66 -12.85
C LEU A 23 15.10 4.06 -12.75
N TRP A 24 14.30 4.48 -11.77
CA TRP A 24 12.91 4.06 -11.64
C TRP A 24 12.04 4.51 -12.83
N GLU A 25 12.14 5.78 -13.22
CA GLU A 25 11.36 6.33 -14.34
C GLU A 25 11.64 5.56 -15.65
N LYS A 26 12.90 5.14 -15.88
CA LYS A 26 13.27 4.29 -17.02
C LYS A 26 12.62 2.91 -17.00
N ALA A 27 12.27 2.39 -15.81
CA ALA A 27 11.55 1.13 -15.69
C ALA A 27 10.06 1.25 -16.04
N ASN A 28 9.53 2.48 -16.16
CA ASN A 28 8.16 2.78 -16.59
C ASN A 28 7.10 1.93 -15.86
N VAL A 29 7.18 1.90 -14.53
CA VAL A 29 6.28 1.10 -13.69
C VAL A 29 4.86 1.70 -13.75
N PRO A 30 3.85 0.96 -14.24
CA PRO A 30 2.49 1.48 -14.31
C PRO A 30 1.90 1.80 -12.93
N GLU A 31 0.80 2.55 -12.94
CA GLU A 31 -0.02 2.73 -11.74
C GLU A 31 -0.94 1.53 -11.51
N VAL A 32 -1.23 1.24 -10.23
CA VAL A 32 -2.19 0.21 -9.86
C VAL A 32 -3.58 0.62 -10.34
N LYS A 33 -4.29 -0.31 -10.98
CA LYS A 33 -5.63 -0.05 -11.50
C LYS A 33 -6.65 0.14 -10.38
N GLU A 34 -7.39 1.25 -10.43
CA GLU A 34 -8.57 1.46 -9.59
C GLU A 34 -9.77 0.73 -10.20
N VAL A 35 -10.46 -0.08 -9.39
CA VAL A 35 -11.66 -0.84 -9.78
C VAL A 35 -12.88 -0.24 -9.06
N PRO A 36 -13.94 0.15 -9.77
CA PRO A 36 -15.16 0.63 -9.14
C PRO A 36 -15.76 -0.42 -8.20
N PHE A 37 -16.20 0.01 -7.02
CA PHE A 37 -16.90 -0.88 -6.10
C PHE A 37 -18.29 -1.22 -6.64
N GLN A 38 -18.65 -2.51 -6.57
CA GLN A 38 -19.95 -3.01 -7.00
C GLN A 38 -20.58 -3.75 -5.83
N LEU A 39 -21.76 -3.29 -5.44
CA LEU A 39 -22.48 -3.82 -4.30
C LEU A 39 -23.00 -5.24 -4.61
N GLY A 40 -22.74 -6.18 -3.72
CA GLY A 40 -23.13 -7.58 -3.89
C GLY A 40 -22.09 -8.43 -4.62
N GLU A 41 -21.19 -7.80 -5.38
CA GLU A 41 -20.04 -8.47 -6.00
C GLU A 41 -18.77 -8.30 -5.18
N HIS A 42 -18.58 -7.12 -4.58
CA HIS A 42 -17.37 -6.79 -3.84
C HIS A 42 -17.56 -6.80 -2.31
N TYR A 43 -16.54 -7.30 -1.61
CA TYR A 43 -16.39 -7.21 -0.17
C TYR A 43 -16.02 -5.76 0.23
N PRO A 44 -16.79 -5.11 1.12
CA PRO A 44 -16.53 -3.73 1.53
C PRO A 44 -15.22 -3.50 2.29
N SER A 45 -14.60 -4.56 2.81
CA SER A 45 -13.42 -4.45 3.69
C SER A 45 -12.11 -4.90 3.04
N LEU A 46 -12.15 -5.43 1.82
CA LEU A 46 -10.96 -6.02 1.16
C LEU A 46 -10.57 -5.17 -0.05
N PRO A 47 -9.53 -4.33 0.00
CA PRO A 47 -9.26 -3.43 -1.12
C PRO A 47 -8.65 -4.14 -2.34
N TRP A 48 -7.92 -5.23 -2.16
CA TRP A 48 -7.20 -5.89 -3.27
C TRP A 48 -8.06 -6.90 -4.03
N VAL A 49 -8.04 -6.80 -5.36
CA VAL A 49 -8.73 -7.73 -6.27
C VAL A 49 -7.77 -8.29 -7.31
N GLU A 50 -7.84 -9.59 -7.52
CA GLU A 50 -7.11 -10.25 -8.60
C GLU A 50 -7.80 -9.92 -9.94
N LEU A 51 -7.06 -9.31 -10.86
CA LEU A 51 -7.63 -8.80 -12.12
C LEU A 51 -8.10 -9.91 -13.06
N SER A 52 -7.49 -11.09 -12.99
CA SER A 52 -7.83 -12.22 -13.85
C SER A 52 -9.14 -12.91 -13.46
N SER A 53 -9.42 -12.98 -12.16
CA SER A 53 -10.59 -13.69 -11.61
C SER A 53 -11.69 -12.76 -11.10
N GLY A 54 -11.39 -11.48 -10.89
CA GLY A 54 -12.28 -10.52 -10.23
C GLY A 54 -12.45 -10.79 -8.73
N ARG A 55 -11.72 -11.76 -8.16
CA ARG A 55 -11.88 -12.16 -6.75
C ARG A 55 -11.07 -11.25 -5.84
N GLN A 56 -11.71 -10.66 -4.84
CA GLN A 56 -11.01 -10.03 -3.73
C GLN A 56 -10.40 -11.10 -2.82
N VAL A 57 -9.13 -10.90 -2.46
CA VAL A 57 -8.37 -11.86 -1.67
C VAL A 57 -7.98 -11.19 -0.36
N ASP A 58 -8.27 -11.87 0.75
CA ASP A 58 -7.68 -11.52 2.03
C ASP A 58 -6.18 -11.89 1.99
N GLN A 59 -5.32 -10.87 1.97
CA GLN A 59 -3.87 -11.03 1.98
C GLN A 59 -3.33 -11.38 3.38
N GLY A 60 -4.22 -11.59 4.37
CA GLY A 60 -3.92 -12.06 5.72
C GLY A 60 -3.25 -11.03 6.62
N ALA A 61 -3.02 -9.80 6.13
CA ALA A 61 -2.26 -8.78 6.85
C ALA A 61 -2.78 -7.35 6.57
N ARG A 62 -3.21 -6.66 7.63
CA ARG A 62 -3.62 -5.24 7.59
C ARG A 62 -2.63 -4.29 6.88
N PRO A 63 -1.29 -4.48 6.96
CA PRO A 63 -0.36 -3.59 6.26
C PRO A 63 -0.49 -3.58 4.73
N THR A 64 -0.94 -4.68 4.11
CA THR A 64 -1.24 -4.70 2.67
C THR A 64 -2.46 -3.83 2.35
N ASP A 65 -3.47 -3.83 3.21
CA ASP A 65 -4.65 -2.97 3.06
C ASP A 65 -4.30 -1.49 3.29
N ASP A 66 -3.44 -1.21 4.27
CA ASP A 66 -2.87 0.13 4.48
C ASP A 66 -2.17 0.61 3.19
N THR A 67 -1.44 -0.28 2.50
CA THR A 67 -0.80 0.05 1.23
C THR A 67 -1.80 0.47 0.15
N ALA A 68 -2.94 -0.22 0.05
CA ALA A 68 -4.00 0.20 -0.86
C ALA A 68 -4.57 1.57 -0.48
N TYR A 69 -4.81 1.79 0.81
CA TYR A 69 -5.27 3.07 1.32
C TYR A 69 -4.31 4.21 0.98
N HIS A 70 -3.01 4.01 1.20
CA HIS A 70 -1.98 4.98 0.86
C HIS A 70 -1.96 5.34 -0.62
N LEU A 71 -2.02 4.35 -1.51
CA LEU A 71 -2.00 4.56 -2.96
C LEU A 71 -3.22 5.34 -3.43
N ILE A 72 -4.41 4.99 -2.94
CA ILE A 72 -5.68 5.57 -3.43
C ILE A 72 -6.06 6.88 -2.75
N ARG A 73 -5.72 7.06 -1.47
CA ARG A 73 -6.14 8.23 -0.68
C ARG A 73 -5.01 9.22 -0.48
N HIS A 74 -3.88 8.76 0.06
CA HIS A 74 -2.80 9.67 0.48
C HIS A 74 -1.96 10.17 -0.69
N LEU A 75 -1.66 9.29 -1.64
CA LEU A 75 -0.77 9.56 -2.77
C LEU A 75 -1.51 10.04 -4.02
N LYS A 76 -2.85 10.03 -3.99
CA LYS A 76 -3.67 10.52 -5.11
C LYS A 76 -3.43 12.02 -5.32
N GLY A 77 -3.07 12.38 -6.54
CA GLY A 77 -2.72 13.76 -6.92
C GLY A 77 -1.37 14.26 -6.41
N LYS A 78 -0.58 13.44 -5.71
CA LYS A 78 0.78 13.82 -5.28
C LYS A 78 1.80 13.68 -6.42
N HIS A 79 2.96 14.32 -6.25
CA HIS A 79 4.09 14.25 -7.19
C HIS A 79 4.56 12.80 -7.41
N ASN A 80 4.96 12.48 -8.65
CA ASN A 80 5.45 11.15 -9.01
C ASN A 80 6.71 10.76 -8.23
N GLU A 81 7.59 11.71 -7.90
CA GLU A 81 8.74 11.47 -7.03
C GLU A 81 8.34 10.86 -5.68
N LEU A 82 7.32 11.43 -5.02
CA LEU A 82 6.83 10.92 -3.74
C LEU A 82 6.21 9.52 -3.89
N LYS A 83 5.44 9.29 -4.96
CA LYS A 83 4.85 7.98 -5.24
C LYS A 83 5.94 6.92 -5.47
N THR A 84 6.98 7.27 -6.21
CA THR A 84 8.14 6.41 -6.45
C THR A 84 8.89 6.10 -5.17
N ALA A 85 9.16 7.11 -4.34
CA ALA A 85 9.81 6.92 -3.05
C ALA A 85 8.99 5.98 -2.16
N TYR A 86 7.68 6.17 -2.13
CA TYR A 86 6.75 5.30 -1.40
C TYR A 86 6.76 3.86 -1.91
N LYS A 87 6.66 3.65 -3.24
CA LYS A 87 6.68 2.31 -3.85
C LYS A 87 7.99 1.57 -3.54
N LEU A 88 9.12 2.25 -3.66
CA LEU A 88 10.43 1.72 -3.25
C LEU A 88 10.46 1.42 -1.74
N PHE A 89 9.86 2.27 -0.92
CA PHE A 89 9.85 2.07 0.53
C PHE A 89 9.00 0.87 0.94
N ALA A 90 7.83 0.69 0.33
CA ALA A 90 6.99 -0.48 0.52
C ALA A 90 7.74 -1.78 0.15
N TYR A 91 8.48 -1.78 -0.97
CA TYR A 91 9.31 -2.92 -1.36
C TYR A 91 10.45 -3.18 -0.38
N CYS A 92 11.21 -2.15 0.00
CA CYS A 92 12.26 -2.32 0.99
C CYS A 92 11.71 -2.81 2.33
N ARG A 93 10.48 -2.43 2.68
CA ARG A 93 9.81 -2.87 3.89
C ARG A 93 9.41 -4.34 3.83
N SER A 94 8.83 -4.82 2.72
CA SER A 94 8.50 -6.23 2.55
C SER A 94 9.75 -7.13 2.58
N GLN A 95 10.87 -6.61 2.09
CA GLN A 95 12.15 -7.31 2.01
C GLN A 95 13.10 -7.05 3.20
N TYR A 96 12.66 -6.32 4.23
CA TYR A 96 13.46 -5.95 5.41
C TYR A 96 14.81 -5.29 5.08
N LEU A 97 14.80 -4.37 4.11
CA LEU A 97 15.94 -3.60 3.63
C LEU A 97 15.98 -2.22 4.32
N SER A 98 16.40 -2.19 5.59
CA SER A 98 16.35 -0.98 6.43
C SER A 98 17.38 0.09 6.05
N GLY A 99 18.54 -0.30 5.50
CA GLY A 99 19.60 0.63 5.11
C GLY A 99 19.15 1.59 4.02
N PHE A 100 18.76 1.06 2.86
CA PHE A 100 18.29 1.85 1.72
C PHE A 100 17.06 2.69 2.09
N SER A 101 16.12 2.11 2.86
CA SER A 101 14.97 2.83 3.41
C SER A 101 15.38 4.07 4.22
N SER A 102 16.34 3.91 5.15
CA SER A 102 16.70 4.97 6.10
C SER A 102 17.57 6.07 5.49
N TYR A 103 18.53 5.70 4.64
CA TYR A 103 19.55 6.63 4.15
C TYR A 103 19.23 7.24 2.78
N VAL A 104 18.32 6.64 2.01
CA VAL A 104 17.97 7.11 0.66
C VAL A 104 16.50 7.52 0.59
N LEU A 105 15.59 6.65 1.02
CA LEU A 105 14.14 6.88 0.85
C LEU A 105 13.58 7.86 1.89
N ALA A 106 14.03 7.81 3.14
CA ALA A 106 13.54 8.72 4.19
C ALA A 106 13.82 10.18 3.85
N PRO A 107 15.07 10.56 3.50
CA PRO A 107 15.36 11.92 3.09
C PRO A 107 14.61 12.36 1.82
N ALA A 108 14.28 11.42 0.91
CA ALA A 108 13.50 11.72 -0.28
C ALA A 108 12.04 12.05 0.06
N MET A 109 11.40 11.26 0.92
CA MET A 109 10.02 11.49 1.34
C MET A 109 9.88 12.73 2.24
N GLU A 110 10.85 13.00 3.12
CA GLU A 110 10.86 14.19 3.98
C GLU A 110 10.89 15.50 3.19
N ARG A 111 11.51 15.54 2.00
CA ARG A 111 11.49 16.72 1.11
C ARG A 111 10.08 17.08 0.63
N HIS A 112 9.17 16.12 0.65
CA HIS A 112 7.75 16.32 0.34
C HIS A 112 6.88 16.50 1.58
N GLY A 113 7.49 16.64 2.77
CA GLY A 113 6.78 16.82 4.04
C GLY A 113 6.19 15.53 4.62
N GLU A 114 6.56 14.37 4.09
CA GLU A 114 6.04 13.07 4.51
C GLU A 114 7.06 12.32 5.39
N ASN A 115 6.61 11.69 6.47
CA ASN A 115 7.47 10.90 7.38
C ASN A 115 7.25 9.40 7.17
N LEU A 116 8.33 8.65 6.90
CA LEU A 116 8.30 7.20 6.71
C LEU A 116 7.70 6.41 7.88
N GLN A 117 7.89 6.88 9.12
CA GLN A 117 7.55 6.11 10.32
C GLN A 117 6.04 6.00 10.60
N GLY A 118 5.22 6.77 9.88
CA GLY A 118 3.77 6.83 10.10
C GLY A 118 2.93 5.96 9.16
N TRP A 119 3.49 5.50 8.04
CA TRP A 119 2.72 4.79 7.01
C TRP A 119 2.30 3.40 7.48
N TRP A 120 3.21 2.64 8.08
CA TRP A 120 2.87 1.35 8.68
C TRP A 120 3.40 1.25 10.11
N HIS A 121 2.80 0.35 10.89
CA HIS A 121 3.35 -0.01 12.19
C HIS A 121 4.82 -0.45 12.09
N SER A 122 5.63 -0.18 13.12
CA SER A 122 7.09 -0.44 13.14
C SER A 122 7.48 -1.91 12.97
N ASN A 123 6.54 -2.84 13.20
CA ASN A 123 6.70 -4.28 12.96
C ASN A 123 5.88 -4.81 11.78
N ALA A 124 5.29 -3.93 10.96
CA ALA A 124 4.53 -4.34 9.79
C ALA A 124 5.42 -5.12 8.81
N ARG A 125 4.96 -6.32 8.48
CA ARG A 125 5.50 -7.24 7.49
C ARG A 125 4.43 -7.47 6.43
N ASN A 126 4.82 -7.96 5.26
CA ASN A 126 3.90 -8.23 4.15
C ASN A 126 3.07 -6.97 3.83
N VAL A 127 3.74 -5.88 3.44
CA VAL A 127 3.06 -4.62 3.08
C VAL A 127 2.64 -4.58 1.61
N LEU A 128 3.02 -5.59 0.83
CA LEU A 128 2.65 -5.73 -0.57
C LEU A 128 1.80 -7.00 -0.74
N PRO A 129 0.83 -7.01 -1.67
CA PRO A 129 0.13 -8.23 -2.01
C PRO A 129 1.11 -9.28 -2.56
N TRP A 130 0.78 -10.55 -2.39
CA TRP A 130 1.61 -11.63 -2.92
C TRP A 130 1.69 -11.57 -4.45
N HIS A 131 2.90 -11.63 -5.00
CA HIS A 131 3.17 -11.49 -6.43
C HIS A 131 4.25 -12.46 -6.94
N GLY A 132 4.39 -13.62 -6.27
CA GLY A 132 5.32 -14.69 -6.68
C GLY A 132 6.42 -14.98 -5.64
N ASN A 133 7.49 -15.65 -6.09
CA ASN A 133 8.66 -16.01 -5.28
C ASN A 133 9.53 -14.77 -5.00
N ASP A 134 9.03 -13.89 -4.13
CA ASP A 134 9.64 -12.61 -3.79
C ASP A 134 10.67 -12.77 -2.66
N ARG A 135 11.59 -13.73 -2.80
CA ARG A 135 12.75 -13.81 -1.90
C ARG A 135 13.80 -12.86 -2.44
N SER A 136 13.98 -11.73 -1.75
CA SER A 136 15.13 -10.86 -1.96
C SER A 136 16.43 -11.67 -1.92
N ARG A 137 17.30 -11.40 -2.89
CA ARG A 137 18.67 -11.93 -2.94
C ARG A 137 19.59 -11.36 -1.83
N PHE A 138 19.12 -10.38 -1.07
CA PHE A 138 19.90 -9.70 -0.04
C PHE A 138 19.71 -10.36 1.34
N ASP A 139 20.79 -10.95 1.87
CA ASP A 139 20.82 -11.64 3.17
C ASP A 139 20.69 -10.66 4.35
N SER A 140 19.76 -10.93 5.28
CA SER A 140 19.39 -10.14 6.48
C SER A 140 20.54 -9.64 7.31
N ASP A 141 21.58 -10.46 7.41
CA ASP A 141 22.61 -10.24 8.40
C ASP A 141 23.83 -9.50 7.82
N LYS A 142 23.86 -9.21 6.50
CA LYS A 142 24.94 -8.48 5.80
C LYS A 142 24.47 -7.25 5.00
N ARG A 143 23.21 -6.84 5.22
CA ARG A 143 22.38 -6.02 4.33
C ARG A 143 22.88 -4.64 3.94
N THR A 144 23.46 -3.85 4.85
CA THR A 144 23.62 -2.41 4.59
C THR A 144 24.69 -2.10 3.54
N GLN A 145 25.83 -2.81 3.58
CA GLN A 145 26.91 -2.61 2.62
C GLN A 145 26.57 -3.20 1.25
N GLU A 146 25.88 -4.34 1.21
CA GLU A 146 25.40 -4.95 -0.04
C GLU A 146 24.34 -4.06 -0.70
N GLN A 147 23.37 -3.54 0.06
CA GLN A 147 22.38 -2.58 -0.46
C GLN A 147 23.03 -1.33 -1.02
N ARG A 148 24.09 -0.83 -0.35
CA ARG A 148 24.84 0.33 -0.83
C ARG A 148 25.56 0.03 -2.14
N THR A 149 26.11 -1.17 -2.28
CA THR A 149 26.91 -1.58 -3.45
C THR A 149 26.01 -1.90 -4.65
N HIS A 150 24.89 -2.57 -4.40
CA HIS A 150 23.97 -3.11 -5.40
C HIS A 150 22.61 -2.39 -5.36
N TRP A 151 22.63 -1.08 -5.17
CA TRP A 151 21.39 -0.31 -5.06
C TRP A 151 20.62 -0.26 -6.39
N ARG A 152 21.31 -0.35 -7.54
CA ARG A 152 20.66 -0.32 -8.86
C ARG A 152 19.82 -1.56 -9.06
N GLU A 153 20.40 -2.70 -8.73
CA GLU A 153 19.77 -4.01 -8.68
C GLU A 153 18.53 -4.00 -7.78
N LEU A 154 18.61 -3.39 -6.59
CA LEU A 154 17.47 -3.22 -5.69
C LEU A 154 16.33 -2.42 -6.35
N VAL A 155 16.64 -1.28 -6.98
CA VAL A 155 15.63 -0.44 -7.65
C VAL A 155 14.98 -1.20 -8.81
N GLN A 156 15.75 -1.97 -9.57
CA GLN A 156 15.23 -2.81 -10.66
C GLN A 156 14.35 -3.96 -10.14
N ASP A 157 14.77 -4.63 -9.07
CA ASP A 157 14.00 -5.70 -8.44
C ASP A 157 12.66 -5.15 -7.89
N ALA A 158 12.70 -3.96 -7.25
CA ALA A 158 11.51 -3.27 -6.77
C ALA A 158 10.56 -2.88 -7.91
N ALA A 159 11.10 -2.33 -9.01
CA ALA A 159 10.31 -1.95 -10.17
C ALA A 159 9.62 -3.19 -10.79
N LYS A 160 10.34 -4.30 -10.92
CA LYS A 160 9.81 -5.57 -11.42
C LYS A 160 8.71 -6.13 -10.51
N ALA A 161 8.91 -6.09 -9.19
CA ALA A 161 7.90 -6.49 -8.22
C ALA A 161 6.61 -5.68 -8.40
N TRP A 162 6.72 -4.35 -8.52
CA TRP A 162 5.55 -3.50 -8.77
C TRP A 162 4.90 -3.74 -10.14
N GLN A 163 5.68 -4.00 -11.19
CA GLN A 163 5.13 -4.39 -12.50
C GLN A 163 4.28 -5.67 -12.41
N GLN A 164 4.75 -6.68 -11.66
CA GLN A 164 3.98 -7.90 -11.41
C GLN A 164 2.72 -7.62 -10.59
N ILE A 165 2.82 -6.74 -9.59
CA ILE A 165 1.66 -6.33 -8.78
C ILE A 165 0.61 -5.68 -9.68
N VAL A 166 0.95 -4.71 -10.52
CA VAL A 166 -0.04 -4.01 -11.35
C VAL A 166 -0.62 -4.88 -12.47
N GLU A 167 0.10 -5.91 -12.90
CA GLU A 167 -0.37 -6.89 -13.87
C GLU A 167 -1.45 -7.81 -13.27
N HIS A 168 -1.28 -8.22 -12.02
CA HIS A 168 -2.16 -9.20 -11.38
C HIS A 168 -3.22 -8.59 -10.47
N TRP A 169 -2.98 -7.41 -9.93
CA TRP A 169 -3.78 -6.82 -8.85
C TRP A 169 -4.31 -5.43 -9.21
N GLY A 170 -5.57 -5.22 -8.84
CA GLY A 170 -6.20 -3.91 -8.77
C GLY A 170 -6.61 -3.57 -7.34
N ILE A 171 -6.98 -2.30 -7.13
CA ILE A 171 -7.58 -1.83 -5.88
C ILE A 171 -9.03 -1.49 -6.14
N VAL A 172 -9.94 -2.23 -5.51
CA VAL A 172 -11.36 -1.88 -5.42
C VAL A 172 -11.49 -0.64 -4.55
N GLN A 173 -12.20 0.37 -5.03
CA GLN A 173 -12.54 1.56 -4.25
C GLN A 173 -13.58 1.23 -3.19
N THR A 174 -13.22 0.45 -2.16
CA THR A 174 -14.12 0.09 -1.07
C THR A 174 -14.65 1.34 -0.35
N PRO A 175 -15.76 1.25 0.40
CA PRO A 175 -16.34 2.41 1.08
C PRO A 175 -15.35 3.23 1.92
N ASP A 176 -14.39 2.58 2.57
CA ASP A 176 -13.31 3.23 3.33
C ASP A 176 -12.31 3.99 2.45
N LEU A 177 -12.24 3.68 1.16
CA LEU A 177 -11.44 4.37 0.14
C LEU A 177 -12.22 5.44 -0.63
N MET A 178 -13.56 5.44 -0.56
CA MET A 178 -14.41 6.42 -1.25
C MET A 178 -14.50 7.76 -0.52
N GLY A 179 -14.63 8.86 -1.26
CA GLY A 179 -15.03 10.14 -0.65
C GLY A 179 -16.42 10.02 -0.02
N ARG A 180 -16.61 10.46 1.23
CA ARG A 180 -17.92 10.34 1.91
C ARG A 180 -19.05 11.08 1.19
N ASP A 181 -18.70 12.14 0.47
CA ASP A 181 -19.66 12.91 -0.31
C ASP A 181 -19.95 12.31 -1.70
N SER A 182 -19.22 11.25 -2.10
CA SER A 182 -19.34 10.66 -3.42
C SER A 182 -20.69 9.94 -3.60
N PRO A 183 -21.25 9.94 -4.83
CA PRO A 183 -22.49 9.21 -5.12
C PRO A 183 -22.39 7.72 -4.78
N GLU A 184 -21.23 7.11 -5.00
CA GLU A 184 -20.95 5.70 -4.73
C GLU A 184 -21.02 5.39 -3.23
N TYR A 185 -20.42 6.24 -2.40
CA TYR A 185 -20.48 6.07 -0.94
C TYR A 185 -21.90 6.26 -0.41
N LYS A 186 -22.63 7.26 -0.92
CA LYS A 186 -24.04 7.49 -0.55
C LYS A 186 -24.95 6.32 -0.94
N ALA A 187 -24.73 5.72 -2.11
CA ALA A 187 -25.44 4.53 -2.55
C ALA A 187 -25.17 3.33 -1.63
N TYR A 188 -23.90 3.11 -1.25
CA TYR A 188 -23.52 2.10 -0.27
C TYR A 188 -24.20 2.33 1.10
N GLU A 189 -24.13 3.55 1.64
CA GLU A 189 -24.80 3.87 2.92
C GLU A 189 -26.30 3.63 2.88
N ALA A 190 -26.98 4.06 1.81
CA ALA A 190 -28.41 3.86 1.65
C ALA A 190 -28.77 2.37 1.67
N HIS A 191 -27.96 1.53 1.00
CA HIS A 191 -28.14 0.09 1.03
C HIS A 191 -27.93 -0.49 2.44
N CYS A 192 -26.86 -0.10 3.14
CA CYS A 192 -26.60 -0.55 4.52
C CYS A 192 -27.76 -0.19 5.46
N ARG A 193 -28.29 1.04 5.37
CA ARG A 193 -29.44 1.48 6.16
C ARG A 193 -30.69 0.67 5.85
N ALA A 194 -31.00 0.43 4.58
CA ALA A 194 -32.14 -0.40 4.18
C ALA A 194 -32.01 -1.84 4.71
N ALA A 195 -30.81 -2.42 4.62
CA ALA A 195 -30.55 -3.76 5.16
C ALA A 195 -30.65 -3.82 6.69
N GLN A 196 -30.24 -2.76 7.40
CA GLN A 196 -30.39 -2.66 8.85
C GLN A 196 -31.87 -2.60 9.24
N VAL A 197 -32.65 -1.71 8.61
CA VAL A 197 -34.10 -1.59 8.86
C VAL A 197 -34.81 -2.93 8.64
N GLU A 198 -34.45 -3.66 7.59
CA GLU A 198 -35.02 -4.97 7.31
C GLU A 198 -34.66 -6.02 8.38
N ARG A 199 -33.43 -5.99 8.91
CA ARG A 199 -33.01 -6.88 10.01
C ARG A 199 -33.75 -6.55 11.31
N GLU A 200 -33.86 -5.27 11.64
CA GLU A 200 -34.58 -4.80 12.84
C GLU A 200 -36.06 -5.18 12.77
N ARG A 201 -36.69 -5.05 11.59
CA ARG A 201 -38.06 -5.51 11.36
C ARG A 201 -38.22 -7.01 11.61
N LYS A 202 -37.35 -7.83 11.02
CA LYS A 202 -37.38 -9.30 11.20
C LYS A 202 -37.15 -9.70 12.66
N GLU A 203 -36.23 -9.03 13.35
CA GLU A 203 -35.97 -9.31 14.76
C GLU A 203 -37.15 -8.90 15.65
N TYR A 204 -37.77 -7.75 15.37
CA TYR A 204 -39.00 -7.33 16.05
C TYR A 204 -40.13 -8.35 15.87
N GLU A 205 -40.37 -8.84 14.65
CA GLU A 205 -41.36 -9.89 14.37
C GLU A 205 -41.05 -11.17 15.15
N ARG A 206 -39.79 -11.63 15.14
CA ARG A 206 -39.34 -12.80 15.91
C ARG A 206 -39.57 -12.64 17.41
N LEU A 207 -39.23 -11.48 17.97
CA LEU A 207 -39.42 -11.20 19.40
C LEU A 207 -40.90 -11.11 19.76
N LYS A 208 -41.73 -10.52 18.88
CA LYS A 208 -43.17 -10.49 19.03
C LYS A 208 -43.78 -11.89 19.02
N GLU A 209 -43.33 -12.80 18.15
CA GLU A 209 -43.79 -14.19 18.15
C GLU A 209 -43.35 -14.96 19.40
N LYS A 210 -42.14 -14.69 19.91
CA LYS A 210 -41.56 -15.43 21.04
C LYS A 210 -42.06 -14.96 22.41
N PHE A 211 -42.32 -13.66 22.56
CA PHE A 211 -42.63 -13.02 23.85
C PHE A 211 -43.96 -12.26 23.84
N GLY A 212 -44.59 -12.08 22.69
CA GLY A 212 -45.91 -11.50 22.56
C GLY A 212 -46.98 -12.53 22.90
N GLN A 213 -47.55 -12.36 24.09
CA GLN A 213 -48.99 -12.61 24.30
C GLN A 213 -49.80 -11.62 23.46
#